data_AF-A0A2S2NA34-F1
#
_entry.id   AF-A0A2S2NA34-F1
#
_cell.length_a   1.000
_cell.length_b   1.000
_cell.length_c   1.000
_cell.angle_alpha   90.00
_cell.angle_beta   90.00
_cell.angle_gamma   90.00
#
_symmetry.space_group_name_H-M   'P 1'
#
loop_
_entity.id
_entity.type
_entity.pdbx_description
1 polymer ?
#
loop_
_entity_poly.entity_id
_entity_poly.type
_entity_poly.pdbx_seq_one_letter_code
_entity_poly.pdbx_strand_id
1 'polypeptide(L)'
;FNGMLVTSIQSIKICSFPIFFFQIYYTCLIFGNINNQKNVMNLALYSSNWTHMDIQFKKSLLLAMKMHDANKLNIKLTAELIIDLELFTSVINLCFSIFSVLVNSQLKINDNLKKRKIFSLNM
;
A
#
# COMPACT_ATOMS: atom_id res chain seq x y z
N PHE A 1 -25.97 -17.77 21.21
CA PHE A 1 -25.17 -16.57 21.52
C PHE A 1 -24.39 -16.84 22.80
N ASN A 2 -23.22 -17.47 22.70
CA ASN A 2 -22.33 -17.65 23.86
C ASN A 2 -21.37 -16.48 23.90
N GLY A 3 -21.33 -15.79 25.05
CA GLY A 3 -20.48 -14.64 25.34
C GLY A 3 -19.00 -15.01 25.37
N MET A 4 -18.42 -15.22 24.18
CA MET A 4 -16.98 -15.28 24.03
C MET A 4 -16.44 -13.87 24.28
N LEU A 5 -15.82 -13.70 25.45
CA LEU A 5 -15.27 -12.44 25.95
C LEU A 5 -14.59 -11.64 24.83
N VAL A 6 -15.12 -10.45 24.58
CA VAL A 6 -14.53 -9.42 23.70
C VAL A 6 -13.07 -9.10 24.12
N THR A 7 -12.69 -9.43 25.35
CA THR A 7 -11.36 -9.22 25.95
C THR A 7 -10.35 -10.35 25.71
N SER A 8 -10.64 -11.38 24.91
CA SER A 8 -9.64 -12.37 24.51
C SER A 8 -8.52 -11.74 23.67
N ILE A 9 -7.27 -12.14 23.91
CA ILE A 9 -6.10 -11.72 23.12
C ILE A 9 -6.32 -11.98 21.62
N GLN A 10 -7.11 -13.01 21.28
CA GLN A 10 -7.43 -13.36 19.90
C GLN A 10 -8.43 -12.38 19.24
N SER A 11 -9.43 -11.89 19.98
CA SER A 11 -10.39 -10.90 19.47
C SER A 11 -9.76 -9.51 19.29
N ILE A 12 -8.83 -9.13 20.16
CA ILE A 12 -8.06 -7.88 20.02
C ILE A 12 -7.21 -7.91 18.73
N LYS A 13 -6.52 -9.02 18.44
CA LYS A 13 -5.70 -9.18 17.22
C LYS A 13 -6.52 -9.06 15.94
N ILE A 14 -7.73 -9.63 15.91
CA ILE A 14 -8.64 -9.55 14.76
C ILE A 14 -9.10 -8.11 14.51
N CYS A 15 -9.34 -7.34 15.59
CA CYS A 15 -9.74 -5.94 15.47
C CYS A 15 -8.58 -5.02 15.05
N SER A 16 -7.34 -5.36 15.40
CA SER A 16 -6.15 -4.58 15.03
C SER A 16 -5.81 -4.69 13.54
N PHE A 17 -6.07 -5.83 12.91
CA PHE A 17 -5.72 -6.08 11.51
C PHE A 17 -6.25 -4.98 10.55
N PRO A 18 -7.55 -4.67 10.48
CA PRO A 18 -8.06 -3.63 9.58
C PRO A 18 -7.47 -2.25 9.85
N ILE A 19 -7.17 -1.91 11.12
CA ILE A 19 -6.58 -0.62 11.49
C ILE A 19 -5.21 -0.43 10.82
N PHE A 20 -4.38 -1.48 10.80
CA PHE A 20 -3.10 -1.43 10.09
C PHE A 20 -3.26 -1.25 8.58
N PHE A 21 -4.23 -1.92 7.94
CA PHE A 21 -4.50 -1.71 6.51
C PHE A 21 -4.98 -0.31 6.20
N PHE A 22 -5.85 0.25 7.04
CA PHE A 22 -6.30 1.64 6.90
C PHE A 22 -5.14 2.62 7.04
N GLN A 23 -4.23 2.39 8.00
CA GLN A 23 -3.06 3.24 8.19
C GLN A 23 -2.11 3.19 6.99
N ILE A 24 -1.84 2.01 6.45
CA ILE A 24 -1.00 1.84 5.25
C ILE A 24 -1.69 2.49 4.04
N TYR A 25 -2.98 2.25 3.85
CA TYR A 25 -3.77 2.85 2.76
C TYR A 25 -3.73 4.38 2.79
N TYR A 26 -4.02 4.97 3.96
CA TYR A 26 -4.01 6.42 4.13
C TYR A 26 -2.63 7.03 3.87
N THR A 27 -1.58 6.35 4.32
CA THR A 27 -0.20 6.75 4.05
C THR A 27 0.08 6.73 2.54
N CYS A 28 -0.20 5.62 1.85
CA CYS A 28 -0.04 5.51 0.40
C CYS A 28 -0.82 6.59 -0.36
N LEU A 29 -2.03 6.92 0.08
CA LEU A 29 -2.88 7.92 -0.56
C LEU A 29 -2.32 9.34 -0.43
N ILE A 30 -1.92 9.75 0.79
CA ILE A 30 -1.30 11.07 0.98
C ILE A 30 0.00 11.17 0.20
N PHE A 31 0.86 10.18 0.32
CA PHE A 31 2.18 10.19 -0.33
C PHE A 31 2.06 10.21 -1.85
N GLY A 32 1.15 9.42 -2.43
CA GLY A 32 0.84 9.45 -3.86
C GLY A 32 0.30 10.82 -4.30
N ASN A 33 -0.62 11.42 -3.55
CA ASN A 33 -1.17 12.74 -3.88
C ASN A 33 -0.11 13.86 -3.79
N ILE A 34 0.74 13.85 -2.76
CA ILE A 34 1.87 14.78 -2.64
C ILE A 34 2.79 14.64 -3.87
N ASN A 35 3.10 13.41 -4.27
CA ASN A 35 3.95 13.16 -5.43
C ASN A 35 3.33 13.70 -6.74
N ASN A 36 2.00 13.54 -6.91
CA ASN A 36 1.30 14.08 -8.06
C ASN A 36 1.26 15.61 -8.07
N GLN A 37 0.92 16.23 -6.94
CA GLN A 37 0.86 17.70 -6.80
C GLN A 37 2.23 18.35 -7.05
N LYS A 38 3.32 17.70 -6.62
CA LYS A 38 4.69 18.11 -6.94
C LYS A 38 4.94 18.23 -8.45
N ASN A 39 4.53 17.22 -9.23
CA ASN A 39 4.70 17.25 -10.69
C ASN A 39 3.89 18.36 -11.35
N VAL A 40 2.64 18.55 -10.90
CA VAL A 40 1.77 19.63 -11.37
C VAL A 40 2.37 21.00 -11.06
N MET A 41 2.94 21.18 -9.85
CA MET A 41 3.56 22.45 -9.46
C MET A 41 4.79 22.78 -10.31
N ASN A 42 5.66 21.81 -10.58
CA ASN A 42 6.79 22.03 -11.49
C ASN A 42 6.32 22.45 -12.88
N LEU A 43 5.30 21.79 -13.42
CA LEU A 43 4.74 22.09 -14.73
C LEU A 43 4.10 23.50 -14.76
N ALA A 44 3.35 23.86 -13.72
CA ALA A 44 2.78 25.19 -13.56
C ALA A 44 3.86 26.29 -13.50
N LEU A 45 4.94 26.06 -12.73
CA LEU A 45 6.08 26.97 -12.64
C LEU A 45 6.78 27.15 -13.98
N TYR A 46 7.02 26.07 -14.74
CA TYR A 46 7.60 26.13 -16.08
C TYR A 46 6.69 26.86 -17.09
N SER A 47 5.38 26.65 -17.00
CA SER A 47 4.39 27.28 -17.88
C SER A 47 4.08 28.75 -17.54
N SER A 48 4.53 29.22 -16.37
CA SER A 48 4.32 30.60 -15.96
C SER A 48 5.12 31.57 -16.82
N ASN A 49 4.70 32.85 -16.86
CA ASN A 49 5.40 33.88 -17.65
C ASN A 49 6.69 34.39 -16.96
N TRP A 50 7.49 33.47 -16.40
CA TRP A 50 8.65 33.73 -15.57
C TRP A 50 9.75 34.53 -16.28
N THR A 51 9.81 34.48 -17.61
CA THR A 51 10.75 35.24 -18.46
C THR A 51 10.56 36.74 -18.30
N HIS A 52 9.32 37.20 -18.09
CA HIS A 52 8.98 38.62 -17.92
C HIS A 52 9.01 39.09 -16.46
N MET A 53 9.33 38.21 -15.50
CA MET A 53 9.42 38.57 -14.08
C MET A 53 10.80 39.11 -13.68
N ASP A 54 10.85 39.77 -12.52
CA ASP A 54 12.05 40.33 -11.89
C ASP A 54 13.13 39.26 -11.59
N ILE A 55 14.38 39.70 -11.52
CA ILE A 55 15.55 38.92 -11.13
C ILE A 55 15.36 38.25 -9.74
N GLN A 56 14.71 38.90 -8.76
CA GLN A 56 14.50 38.27 -7.45
C GLN A 56 13.50 37.13 -7.53
N PHE A 57 12.43 37.30 -8.32
CA PHE A 57 11.48 36.22 -8.60
C PHE A 57 12.18 35.05 -9.31
N LYS A 58 12.98 35.32 -10.34
CA LYS A 58 13.74 34.30 -11.07
C LYS A 58 14.70 33.52 -10.17
N LYS A 59 15.39 34.18 -9.24
CA LYS A 59 16.25 33.52 -8.25
C LYS A 59 15.46 32.62 -7.31
N SER A 60 14.31 33.09 -6.84
CA SER A 60 13.42 32.32 -5.96
C SER A 60 12.83 31.10 -6.68
N LEU A 61 12.42 31.27 -7.94
CA LEU A 61 11.95 30.21 -8.81
C LEU A 61 13.02 29.15 -9.06
N LEU A 62 14.24 29.58 -9.38
CA LEU A 62 15.38 28.68 -9.59
C LEU A 62 15.72 27.90 -8.32
N LEU A 63 15.67 28.56 -7.15
CA LEU A 63 15.85 27.90 -5.85
C LEU A 63 14.76 26.87 -5.61
N ALA A 64 13.48 27.22 -5.84
CA ALA A 64 12.35 26.30 -5.69
C ALA A 64 12.50 25.08 -6.61
N MET A 65 12.82 25.28 -7.89
CA MET A 65 13.07 24.19 -8.84
C MET A 65 14.27 23.32 -8.43
N LYS A 66 15.37 23.91 -7.97
CA LYS A 66 16.56 23.17 -7.49
C LYS A 66 16.27 22.37 -6.23
N MET A 67 15.56 22.94 -5.27
CA MET A 67 15.14 22.21 -4.08
C MET A 67 14.17 21.08 -4.45
N HIS A 68 13.31 21.29 -5.44
CA HIS A 68 12.38 20.28 -5.91
C HIS A 68 13.06 19.14 -6.69
N ASP A 69 14.10 19.43 -7.47
CA ASP A 69 14.88 18.42 -8.22
C ASP A 69 15.89 17.67 -7.31
N ALA A 70 16.51 18.35 -6.35
CA ALA A 70 17.34 17.72 -5.32
C ALA A 70 16.52 16.83 -4.38
N ASN A 71 15.24 17.17 -4.19
CA ASN A 71 14.28 16.37 -3.44
C ASN A 71 13.53 15.37 -4.33
N LYS A 72 14.21 14.81 -5.35
CA LYS A 72 13.90 13.53 -6.05
C LYS A 72 13.81 12.31 -5.11
N LEU A 73 13.69 12.55 -3.81
CA LEU A 73 12.92 11.73 -2.90
C LEU A 73 11.47 11.64 -3.41
N ASN A 74 11.27 10.86 -4.48
CA ASN A 74 10.18 9.89 -4.46
C ASN A 74 10.24 9.33 -3.04
N ILE A 75 9.19 9.47 -2.25
CA ILE A 75 9.24 8.95 -0.88
C ILE A 75 9.31 7.44 -1.04
N LYS A 76 10.56 6.98 -1.06
CA LYS A 76 11.00 5.64 -1.35
C LYS A 76 11.24 5.04 0.01
N LEU A 77 10.38 4.11 0.38
CA LEU A 77 10.54 3.36 1.63
C LEU A 77 11.83 2.51 1.56
N THR A 78 12.25 2.13 0.35
CA THR A 78 13.50 1.47 0.00
C THR A 78 13.88 1.85 -1.43
N ALA A 79 15.13 1.65 -1.87
CA ALA A 79 15.61 2.03 -3.21
C ALA A 79 14.69 1.62 -4.38
N GLU A 80 13.97 0.51 -4.21
CA GLU A 80 13.01 -0.07 -5.18
C GLU A 80 11.52 0.16 -4.84
N LEU A 81 11.18 0.52 -3.60
CA LEU A 81 9.78 0.68 -3.18
C LEU A 81 9.37 2.15 -3.18
N ILE A 82 8.63 2.56 -4.20
CA ILE A 82 7.93 3.84 -4.23
C ILE A 82 6.62 3.68 -3.44
N ILE A 83 6.38 4.56 -2.46
CA ILE A 83 5.14 4.55 -1.68
C ILE A 83 4.03 5.17 -2.54
N ASP A 84 3.25 4.32 -3.17
CA ASP A 84 2.07 4.70 -3.96
C ASP A 84 0.93 3.68 -3.73
N LEU A 85 -0.27 3.98 -4.24
CA LEU A 85 -1.43 3.11 -4.29
C LEU A 85 -1.13 1.78 -5.01
N GLU A 86 -0.21 1.78 -5.98
CA GLU A 86 0.27 0.56 -6.65
C GLU A 86 0.96 -0.38 -5.65
N LEU A 87 1.77 0.16 -4.74
CA LEU A 87 2.42 -0.61 -3.67
C LEU A 87 1.39 -1.28 -2.77
N PHE A 88 0.37 -0.52 -2.34
CA PHE A 88 -0.71 -1.04 -1.51
C PHE A 88 -1.46 -2.18 -2.22
N THR A 89 -1.78 -2.01 -3.50
CA THR A 89 -2.46 -3.00 -4.32
C THR A 89 -1.63 -4.29 -4.45
N SER A 90 -0.32 -4.15 -4.67
CA SER A 90 0.62 -5.27 -4.73
C SER A 90 0.65 -6.07 -3.42
N VAL A 91 0.72 -5.39 -2.27
CA VAL A 91 0.69 -6.03 -0.94
C VAL A 91 -0.63 -6.79 -0.72
N ILE A 92 -1.76 -6.18 -1.03
CA ILE A 92 -3.07 -6.83 -0.91
C ILE A 92 -3.17 -8.08 -1.81
N ASN A 93 -2.72 -7.98 -3.06
CA ASN A 93 -2.70 -9.10 -4.00
C ASN A 93 -1.82 -10.25 -3.51
N LEU A 94 -0.65 -9.95 -2.94
CA LEU A 94 0.22 -10.95 -2.33
C LEU A 94 -0.48 -11.65 -1.15
N CYS A 95 -1.12 -10.88 -0.27
CA CYS A 95 -1.90 -11.44 0.85
C CYS A 95 -3.02 -12.37 0.36
N PHE A 96 -3.79 -11.96 -0.65
CA PHE A 96 -4.84 -12.79 -1.23
C PHE A 96 -4.30 -14.05 -1.91
N SER A 97 -3.16 -13.95 -2.61
CA SER A 97 -2.49 -15.08 -3.25
C SER A 97 -2.06 -16.13 -2.21
N ILE A 98 -1.38 -15.71 -1.14
CA ILE A 98 -1.00 -16.58 -0.02
C ILE A 98 -2.24 -17.22 0.62
N PHE A 99 -3.27 -16.44 0.88
CA PHE A 99 -4.52 -16.92 1.45
C PHE A 99 -5.20 -17.97 0.55
N SER A 100 -5.28 -17.71 -0.75
CA SER A 100 -5.86 -18.62 -1.74
C SER A 100 -5.13 -19.97 -1.79
N VAL A 101 -3.79 -19.95 -1.80
CA VAL A 101 -2.97 -21.17 -1.75
C VAL A 101 -3.20 -21.94 -0.44
N LEU A 102 -3.24 -21.25 0.70
CA LEU A 102 -3.50 -21.87 1.99
C LEU A 102 -4.88 -22.55 2.02
N VAL A 103 -5.94 -21.86 1.61
CA VAL A 103 -7.30 -22.42 1.57
C VAL A 103 -7.37 -23.63 0.64
N ASN A 104 -6.80 -23.52 -0.56
CA ASN A 104 -6.79 -24.64 -1.52
C ASN A 104 -6.02 -25.85 -1.00
N SER A 105 -4.90 -25.65 -0.30
CA SER A 105 -4.15 -26.75 0.32
C SER A 105 -4.96 -27.46 1.42
N GLN A 106 -5.67 -26.71 2.26
CA GLN A 106 -6.52 -27.25 3.32
C GLN A 106 -7.70 -28.05 2.75
N LEU A 107 -8.37 -27.53 1.72
CA LEU A 107 -9.45 -28.23 1.02
C LEU A 107 -8.96 -29.56 0.43
N LYS A 108 -7.80 -29.54 -0.26
CA LYS A 108 -7.20 -30.74 -0.83
C LYS A 108 -6.85 -31.78 0.23
N ILE A 109 -6.34 -31.38 1.40
CA ILE A 109 -6.06 -32.31 2.51
C ILE A 109 -7.36 -32.93 3.01
N ASN A 110 -8.41 -32.15 3.20
CA ASN A 110 -9.70 -32.62 3.70
C ASN A 110 -10.36 -33.62 2.72
N ASP A 111 -10.31 -33.35 1.42
CA ASP A 111 -10.84 -34.26 0.39
C ASP A 111 -10.09 -35.60 0.37
N ASN A 112 -8.76 -35.56 0.52
CA ASN A 112 -7.95 -36.78 0.61
C ASN A 112 -8.27 -37.60 1.86
N LEU A 113 -8.51 -36.95 3.01
CA LEU A 113 -8.93 -37.61 4.24
C LEU A 113 -10.32 -38.26 4.09
N LYS A 114 -11.26 -37.56 3.44
CA LYS A 114 -12.61 -38.09 3.16
C LYS A 114 -12.55 -39.31 2.24
N LYS A 115 -11.70 -39.28 1.21
CA LYS A 115 -11.50 -40.39 0.28
C LYS A 115 -10.88 -41.62 0.97
N ARG A 116 -9.91 -41.44 1.86
CA ARG A 116 -9.32 -42.54 2.66
C ARG A 116 -10.36 -43.19 3.59
N LYS A 117 -11.20 -42.39 4.25
CA LYS A 117 -12.27 -42.89 5.13
C LYS A 117 -13.31 -43.75 4.40
N ILE A 118 -13.68 -43.36 3.18
CA ILE A 118 -14.62 -44.14 2.35
C ILE A 118 -14.00 -45.47 1.94
N PHE A 119 -12.72 -45.48 1.56
CA PHE A 119 -12.03 -46.71 1.17
C PHE A 119 -11.91 -47.71 2.33
N SER A 120 -11.71 -47.25 3.57
CA SER A 120 -11.67 -48.11 4.75
C SER A 120 -13.04 -48.64 5.22
N LEU A 121 -14.15 -48.11 4.72
CA LEU A 121 -15.51 -48.55 5.07
C LEU A 121 -16.09 -49.57 4.08
N ASN A 122 -15.49 -49.69 2.88
CA ASN A 122 -15.93 -50.56 1.79
C ASN A 122 -15.09 -51.84 1.65
N MET A 123 -14.22 -52.12 2.63
CA MET A 123 -13.36 -53.30 2.73
C MET A 123 -13.66 -54.02 4.04
#